data_AF-A0A9E6ESQ6-F1
#
_entry.id   AF-A0A9E6ESQ6-F1
#
_cell.length_a   1.000
_cell.length_b   1.000
_cell.length_c   1.000
_cell.angle_alpha   90.00
_cell.angle_beta   90.00
_cell.angle_gamma   90.00
#
_symmetry.space_group_name_H-M   'P 1'
#
loop_
_entity.id
_entity.type
_entity.pdbx_description
1 polymer ?
#
loop_
_entity_poly.entity_id
_entity_poly.type
_entity_poly.pdbx_seq_one_letter_code
_entity_poly.pdbx_strand_id
1 'polypeptide(L)' 'MSGSASSAKKKKRLTAPREEIAWFPVIDTAACNGCGDCEGFCKPGVFALGEPEGVKRARMTVANPWNCIVLCTRCEPV' A
#
# COMPACT_ATOMS: atom_id res chain seq x y z
N MET A 1 -50.58 -12.37 20.31
CA MET A 1 -49.65 -11.29 19.91
C MET A 1 -48.61 -11.90 18.99
N SER A 2 -48.88 -11.95 17.69
CA SER A 2 -47.99 -12.59 16.71
C SER A 2 -47.08 -11.51 16.12
N GLY A 3 -45.89 -11.36 16.70
CA GLY A 3 -44.86 -10.46 16.19
C GLY A 3 -44.23 -11.05 14.92
N SER A 4 -44.48 -10.41 13.78
CA SER A 4 -43.78 -10.72 12.52
C SER A 4 -42.30 -10.43 12.67
N ALA A 5 -41.46 -11.44 12.43
CA ALA A 5 -40.02 -11.29 12.35
C ALA A 5 -39.66 -10.43 11.13
N SER A 6 -39.22 -9.19 11.38
CA SER A 6 -38.72 -8.29 10.35
C SER A 6 -37.36 -8.79 9.85
N SER A 7 -37.28 -9.21 8.58
CA SER A 7 -36.03 -9.62 7.95
C SER A 7 -35.03 -8.47 7.91
N ALA A 8 -33.93 -8.60 8.65
CA ALA A 8 -32.84 -7.65 8.63
C ALA A 8 -32.14 -7.66 7.26
N LYS A 9 -32.25 -6.57 6.50
CA LYS A 9 -31.50 -6.35 5.25
C LYS A 9 -29.99 -6.35 5.55
N LYS A 10 -29.27 -7.36 5.05
CA LYS A 10 -27.80 -7.43 5.12
C LYS A 10 -27.19 -6.20 4.43
N LYS A 11 -26.56 -5.32 5.21
CA LYS A 11 -25.77 -4.19 4.67
C LYS A 11 -24.62 -4.78 3.85
N LYS A 12 -24.65 -4.61 2.52
CA LYS A 12 -23.55 -5.00 1.64
C LYS A 12 -22.35 -4.11 1.99
N ARG A 13 -21.34 -4.67 2.66
CA ARG A 13 -20.04 -4.00 2.81
C ARG A 13 -19.33 -4.12 1.48
N LEU A 14 -18.90 -2.99 0.90
CA LEU A 14 -18.12 -2.93 -0.34
C LEU A 14 -16.63 -3.28 -0.10
N THR A 15 -16.34 -4.05 0.94
CA THR A 15 -14.99 -4.29 1.43
C THR A 15 -14.53 -5.65 0.96
N ALA A 16 -13.92 -5.71 -0.22
CA ALA A 16 -13.05 -6.85 -0.56
C ALA A 16 -11.89 -6.91 0.47
N PRO A 17 -11.42 -8.11 0.84
CA PRO A 17 -10.17 -8.27 1.59
C PRO A 17 -9.02 -7.48 0.94
N ARG A 18 -8.07 -7.01 1.76
CA ARG A 18 -7.00 -6.13 1.29
C ARG A 18 -6.13 -6.82 0.24
N GLU A 19 -5.88 -8.10 0.43
CA GLU A 19 -5.03 -8.99 -0.37
C GLU A 19 -5.65 -9.31 -1.75
N GLU A 20 -6.96 -9.13 -1.91
CA GLU A 20 -7.66 -9.32 -3.19
C GLU A 20 -7.57 -8.08 -4.10
N ILE A 21 -7.14 -6.94 -3.55
CA ILE A 21 -7.00 -5.68 -4.30
C ILE A 21 -5.53 -5.51 -4.67
N ALA A 22 -5.19 -5.75 -5.95
CA ALA A 22 -3.84 -5.58 -6.51
C ALA A 22 -3.42 -4.10 -6.65
N TRP A 23 -3.55 -3.34 -5.57
CA TRP A 23 -3.12 -1.95 -5.44
C TRP A 23 -1.90 -1.89 -4.53
N PHE A 24 -0.73 -1.60 -5.10
CA PHE A 24 0.51 -1.34 -4.39
C PHE A 24 1.51 -0.70 -5.37
N PRO A 25 2.46 0.11 -4.88
CA PRO A 25 3.43 0.76 -5.75
C PRO A 25 4.46 -0.23 -6.30
N VAL A 26 5.09 0.13 -7.43
CA VAL A 26 6.27 -0.55 -7.98
C VAL A 26 7.36 0.50 -8.15
N ILE A 27 8.59 0.17 -7.75
CA ILE A 27 9.75 1.05 -7.90
C ILE A 27 10.47 0.70 -9.20
N ASP A 28 10.66 1.69 -10.07
CA ASP A 28 11.62 1.57 -11.16
C ASP A 28 13.04 1.61 -10.59
N THR A 29 13.70 0.45 -10.59
CA THR A 29 15.06 0.32 -10.06
C THR A 29 16.08 1.07 -10.89
N ALA A 30 15.87 1.25 -12.20
CA ALA A 30 16.80 1.99 -13.04
C ALA A 30 16.81 3.49 -12.69
N ALA A 31 15.64 4.05 -12.37
CA ALA A 31 15.49 5.44 -11.94
C ALA A 31 15.79 5.67 -10.44
N CYS A 32 15.69 4.64 -9.59
CA CYS A 32 15.91 4.75 -8.16
C CYS A 32 17.38 5.10 -7.83
N ASN A 33 17.59 6.24 -7.18
CA ASN A 33 18.89 6.73 -6.72
C ASN A 33 19.12 6.54 -5.19
N GLY A 34 18.17 5.90 -4.50
CA GLY A 34 18.25 5.68 -3.05
C GLY A 34 18.08 6.93 -2.19
N CYS A 35 17.25 7.91 -2.61
CA CYS A 35 17.03 9.14 -1.83
C CYS A 35 16.25 8.92 -0.52
N GLY A 36 15.40 7.91 -0.43
CA GLY A 36 14.59 7.61 0.76
C GLY A 36 13.29 8.41 0.90
N ASP A 37 12.99 9.35 0.00
CA ASP A 37 11.83 10.24 0.14
C ASP A 37 10.48 9.48 0.22
N CYS A 38 10.37 8.36 -0.48
CA CYS A 38 9.16 7.53 -0.47
C CYS A 38 8.85 6.95 0.93
N GLU A 39 9.87 6.60 1.72
CA GLU A 39 9.70 6.18 3.11
C GLU A 39 9.21 7.34 3.98
N GLY A 40 9.74 8.54 3.77
CA GLY A 40 9.30 9.76 4.49
C GLY A 40 7.85 10.15 4.21
N PHE A 41 7.40 10.02 2.97
CA PHE A 41 6.03 10.34 2.55
C PHE A 41 5.02 9.25 2.94
N CYS A 42 5.43 7.98 2.97
CA CYS A 42 4.54 6.85 3.19
C CYS A 42 4.41 6.50 4.68
N LYS A 43 3.52 7.19 5.39
CA LYS A 43 3.22 6.88 6.80
C LYS A 43 2.81 5.42 7.08
N PRO A 44 2.11 4.70 6.17
CA PRO A 44 1.82 3.28 6.37
C PRO A 44 3.03 2.32 6.34
N GLY A 45 4.24 2.82 6.01
CA GLY A 45 5.45 1.99 6.03
C GLY A 45 5.56 0.98 4.89
N VAL A 46 5.12 1.36 3.68
CA VAL A 46 5.20 0.49 2.49
C VAL A 46 6.63 0.30 1.99
N PHE A 47 7.47 1.32 2.14
CA PHE A 47 8.82 1.35 1.60
C PHE A 47 9.87 1.18 2.70
N ALA A 48 11.02 0.61 2.34
CA ALA A 48 12.22 0.54 3.17
C ALA A 48 13.49 0.60 2.30
N LEU A 49 14.60 1.04 2.88
CA LEU A 49 15.93 0.88 2.28
C LEU A 49 16.24 -0.61 2.12
N GLY A 50 16.66 -1.01 0.92
CA GLY A 50 17.19 -2.34 0.66
C GLY A 50 18.66 -2.48 1.06
N GLU A 51 19.31 -3.51 0.51
CA GLU A 51 20.73 -3.71 0.73
C GLU A 51 21.58 -2.82 -0.19
N PRO A 52 22.71 -2.27 0.31
CA PRO A 52 23.64 -1.52 -0.52
C PRO A 52 24.38 -2.45 -1.50
N GLU A 53 24.54 -1.98 -2.73
CA GLU A 53 25.28 -2.70 -3.77
C GLU A 53 26.68 -2.07 -3.92
N GLY A 54 27.64 -2.58 -3.15
CA GLY A 54 29.01 -2.07 -3.12
C GLY A 54 29.10 -0.67 -2.53
N VAL A 55 29.66 0.28 -3.29
CA VAL A 55 29.81 1.69 -2.87
C VAL A 55 28.58 2.55 -3.18
N LYS A 56 27.55 1.99 -3.83
CA LYS A 56 26.32 2.72 -4.17
C LYS A 56 25.39 2.78 -2.96
N ARG A 57 24.59 3.84 -2.90
CA ARG A 57 23.48 3.92 -1.94
C ARG A 57 22.53 2.75 -2.17
N ALA A 58 22.01 2.20 -1.07
CA ALA A 58 20.95 1.20 -1.12
C ALA A 58 19.74 1.76 -1.88
N ARG A 59 19.16 0.93 -2.74
CA ARG A 59 17.93 1.26 -3.45
C ARG A 59 16.73 1.01 -2.54
N MET A 60 15.67 1.77 -2.77
CA MET A 60 14.41 1.58 -2.04
C MET A 60 13.72 0.30 -2.51
N THR A 61 13.01 -0.34 -1.60
CA THR A 61 12.22 -1.55 -1.85
C THR A 61 10.79 -1.36 -1.35
N VAL A 62 9.87 -2.14 -1.91
CA VAL A 62 8.49 -2.22 -1.42
C VAL A 62 8.42 -3.34 -0.38
N ALA A 63 8.68 -3.01 0.88
CA ALA A 63 8.77 -3.97 1.97
C ALA A 63 7.39 -4.49 2.43
N ASN A 64 6.38 -3.61 2.46
CA ASN A 64 5.02 -3.95 2.93
C ASN A 64 3.96 -3.50 1.91
N PRO A 65 3.83 -4.18 0.76
CA PRO A 65 2.93 -3.75 -0.33
C PRO A 65 1.48 -3.61 0.13
N TRP A 66 1.02 -4.52 0.98
CA TRP A 66 -0.36 -4.56 1.48
C TRP A 66 -0.71 -3.43 2.45
N ASN A 67 0.29 -2.71 2.99
CA ASN A 67 0.06 -1.51 3.80
C ASN A 67 -0.32 -0.29 2.95
N CYS A 68 -0.18 -0.36 1.63
CA CYS A 68 -0.55 0.74 0.76
C CYS A 68 -2.06 0.98 0.84
N ILE A 69 -2.45 2.23 1.09
CA ILE A 69 -3.85 2.65 1.09
C ILE A 69 -4.33 2.68 -0.35
N VAL A 70 -5.42 1.96 -0.61
CA VAL A 70 -6.06 1.88 -1.94
C VAL A 70 -6.42 3.30 -2.41
N LEU A 71 -6.04 3.64 -3.66
CA LEU A 71 -6.15 4.96 -4.30
C LEU A 71 -5.24 6.07 -3.75
N CYS A 72 -4.31 5.78 -2.83
CA CYS A 72 -3.32 6.78 -2.40
C CYS A 72 -2.20 6.90 -3.44
N THR A 73 -1.96 8.12 -3.94
CA THR A 73 -0.93 8.44 -4.94
C THR A 73 0.18 9.36 -4.38
N ARG A 74 0.26 9.51 -3.05
CA ARG A 74 1.15 10.49 -2.40
C ARG A 74 2.64 10.26 -2.67
N CYS A 75 3.05 9.04 -3.00
CA CYS A 75 4.43 8.69 -3.31
C CYS A 75 4.75 8.75 -4.81
N GLU A 76 3.80 9.11 -5.68
CA GLU A 76 4.04 9.27 -7.10
C GLU A 76 4.77 10.60 -7.38
N PRO A 77 5.77 10.62 -8.28
CA PRO A 77 6.38 11.85 -8.77
C PRO A 77 5.33 12.77 -9.42
N VAL A 78 5.46 14.08 -9.21
CA VAL A 78 4.67 15.12 -9.89
C VAL A 78 5.28 15.54 -11.22
#